data_AF-A0A7V9BWA8-F1
#
_entry.id   AF-A0A7V9BWA8-F1
#
_cell.length_a   1.000
_cell.length_b   1.000
_cell.length_c   1.000
_cell.angle_alpha   90.00
_cell.angle_beta   90.00
_cell.angle_gamma   90.00
#
_symmetry.space_group_name_H-M   'P 1'
#
loop_
_entity.id
_entity.type
_entity.pdbx_description
1 polymer ?
#
loop_
_entity_poly.entity_id
_entity_poly.type
_entity_poly.pdbx_seq_one_letter_code
_entity_poly.pdbx_strand_id
1 'polypeptide(L)'
;MSEPSDAERRRGPGRPPQPVNAAGSALDAFGAELRTLRGRRRWTLQALAELTGYSPQHLGAVERARVVPSEAVATACDMALLANGRLVTLLAGVIREQADARNRRQIVRRSRRSADNHGIGAPAGAPGTALGNEVDWDRLADAGHRSSQVTTDVADDLEQVTDLQRRLYHERASAEMLVHVRAHLGLLTALLDGPQTDRLRPRIAAAAAEAAGFAAWLWFDLGDLFRAQSLYRDASAAVGEAGDRGLGAYIRGYQGIIAARSEGPGHALTYLREASRMGRGSLSGTTSSW
;
A
#
# COMPACT_ATOMS: atom_id res chain seq x y z
N MET A 1 53.08 5.76 -31.52
CA MET A 1 51.76 5.80 -32.16
C MET A 1 51.21 4.39 -32.09
N SER A 2 50.64 4.03 -30.94
CA SER A 2 50.31 2.64 -30.60
C SER A 2 48.89 2.35 -31.06
N GLU A 3 48.74 1.35 -31.94
CA GLU A 3 47.44 0.87 -32.41
C GLU A 3 46.65 0.24 -31.25
N PRO A 4 45.33 0.47 -31.17
CA PRO A 4 44.49 -0.18 -30.18
C PRO A 4 44.23 -1.66 -30.53
N SER A 5 44.36 -2.49 -29.50
CA SER A 5 44.17 -3.95 -29.47
C SER A 5 42.78 -4.40 -29.94
N ASP A 6 42.74 -5.57 -30.61
CA ASP A 6 41.56 -6.24 -31.17
C ASP A 6 40.39 -6.49 -30.18
N ALA A 7 40.60 -6.28 -28.88
CA ALA A 7 39.57 -6.36 -27.86
C ALA A 7 38.54 -5.21 -27.92
N GLU A 8 38.87 -4.06 -28.54
CA GLU A 8 37.97 -2.91 -28.67
C GLU A 8 37.01 -3.02 -29.88
N ARG A 9 37.26 -3.94 -30.82
CA ARG A 9 36.50 -4.05 -32.09
C ARG A 9 35.21 -4.87 -31.99
N ARG A 10 34.86 -5.44 -30.84
CA ARG A 10 33.67 -6.29 -30.65
C ARG A 10 32.63 -5.70 -29.69
N ARG A 11 32.18 -4.47 -29.95
CA ARG A 11 30.91 -3.97 -29.40
C ARG A 11 30.12 -3.23 -30.48
N GLY A 12 29.67 -4.01 -31.47
CA GLY A 12 28.71 -3.52 -32.47
C GLY A 12 27.42 -3.02 -31.79
N PRO A 13 26.68 -2.09 -32.42
CA PRO A 13 25.43 -1.58 -31.89
C PRO A 13 24.47 -2.76 -31.69
N GLY A 14 24.03 -2.95 -30.44
CA GLY A 14 23.06 -3.99 -30.10
C GLY A 14 21.81 -3.91 -30.98
N ARG A 15 21.18 -5.07 -31.17
CA ARG A 15 19.97 -5.31 -31.99
C ARG A 15 19.03 -4.10 -32.05
N PRO A 16 18.56 -3.71 -33.26
CA PRO A 16 17.72 -2.51 -33.41
C PRO A 16 16.47 -2.59 -32.52
N PRO A 17 16.09 -1.45 -31.90
CA PRO A 17 14.89 -1.32 -31.07
C PRO A 17 13.63 -1.85 -31.73
N GLN A 18 12.89 -2.71 -31.03
CA GLN A 18 11.51 -3.00 -31.40
C GLN A 18 10.64 -1.77 -31.06
N PRO A 19 9.75 -1.31 -31.98
CA PRO A 19 8.94 -0.12 -31.74
C PRO A 19 7.94 -0.36 -30.60
N VAL A 20 7.84 0.60 -29.68
CA VAL A 20 6.92 0.58 -28.54
C VAL A 20 5.88 1.66 -28.78
N ASN A 21 4.60 1.31 -28.62
CA ASN A 21 3.49 2.20 -28.91
C ASN A 21 3.21 3.11 -27.71
N ALA A 22 3.85 4.28 -27.66
CA ALA A 22 3.76 5.23 -26.54
C ALA A 22 2.36 5.82 -26.27
N ALA A 23 1.38 5.51 -27.13
CA ALA A 23 0.03 6.08 -27.09
C ALA A 23 -1.04 5.17 -26.43
N GLY A 24 -0.68 3.99 -25.94
CA GLY A 24 -1.65 2.97 -25.48
C GLY A 24 -2.12 3.09 -24.02
N SER A 25 -1.23 3.46 -23.10
CA SER A 25 -1.46 3.52 -21.65
C SER A 25 -0.43 4.40 -20.93
N ALA A 26 -0.70 4.81 -19.69
CA ALA A 26 0.27 5.49 -18.84
C ALA A 26 1.54 4.64 -18.60
N LEU A 27 1.41 3.30 -18.62
CA LEU A 27 2.56 2.40 -18.51
C LEU A 27 3.43 2.42 -19.78
N ASP A 28 2.81 2.55 -20.96
CA ASP A 28 3.52 2.76 -22.22
C ASP A 28 4.26 4.10 -22.22
N ALA A 29 3.64 5.15 -21.69
CA ALA A 29 4.26 6.46 -21.54
C ALA A 29 5.47 6.41 -20.58
N PHE A 30 5.35 5.70 -19.45
CA PHE A 30 6.48 5.47 -18.54
C PHE A 30 7.63 4.75 -19.24
N GLY A 31 7.34 3.61 -19.88
CA GLY A 31 8.35 2.79 -20.55
C GLY A 31 9.07 3.52 -21.68
N ALA A 32 8.32 4.30 -22.46
CA ALA A 32 8.85 5.14 -23.54
C ALA A 32 9.73 6.28 -23.03
N GLU A 33 9.35 6.94 -21.93
CA GLU A 33 10.17 8.00 -21.32
C GLU A 33 11.46 7.43 -20.75
N LEU A 34 11.40 6.32 -20.01
CA LEU A 34 12.59 5.64 -19.48
C LEU A 34 13.59 5.31 -20.60
N ARG A 35 13.07 4.75 -21.70
CA ARG A 35 13.87 4.44 -22.89
C ARG A 35 14.46 5.69 -23.53
N THR A 36 13.70 6.78 -23.60
CA THR A 36 14.13 8.06 -24.18
C THR A 36 15.26 8.68 -23.35
N LEU A 37 15.11 8.74 -22.03
CA LEU A 37 16.11 9.28 -21.11
C LEU A 37 17.40 8.46 -21.14
N ARG A 38 17.30 7.12 -21.16
CA ARG A 38 18.45 6.24 -21.31
C ARG A 38 19.14 6.44 -22.66
N GLY A 39 18.36 6.54 -23.75
CA GLY A 39 18.86 6.78 -25.11
C GLY A 39 19.59 8.12 -25.26
N ARG A 40 19.07 9.20 -24.66
CA ARG A 40 19.72 10.52 -24.64
C ARG A 40 21.10 10.50 -23.99
N ARG A 41 21.30 9.64 -22.98
CA ARG A 41 22.61 9.41 -22.35
C ARG A 41 23.48 8.38 -23.05
N ARG A 42 22.99 7.78 -24.15
CA ARG A 42 23.65 6.67 -24.87
C ARG A 42 23.98 5.48 -23.95
N TRP A 43 23.20 5.27 -22.90
CA TRP A 43 23.41 4.17 -21.97
C TRP A 43 22.77 2.89 -22.49
N THR A 44 23.46 1.77 -22.28
CA THR A 44 22.88 0.44 -22.49
C THR A 44 21.96 0.08 -21.32
N LEU A 45 21.07 -0.90 -21.51
CA LEU A 45 20.29 -1.44 -20.37
C LEU A 45 21.21 -2.03 -19.29
N GLN A 46 22.36 -2.58 -19.68
CA GLN A 46 23.38 -3.10 -18.78
C GLN A 46 23.99 -1.99 -17.89
N ALA A 47 24.33 -0.84 -18.48
CA ALA A 47 24.88 0.29 -17.73
C ALA A 47 23.85 0.88 -16.75
N LEU A 48 22.58 0.96 -17.14
CA LEU A 48 21.52 1.40 -16.24
C LEU A 48 21.27 0.39 -15.11
N ALA A 49 21.35 -0.91 -15.40
CA ALA A 49 21.25 -1.98 -14.42
C ALA A 49 22.34 -1.87 -13.33
N GLU A 50 23.58 -1.65 -13.73
CA GLU A 50 24.72 -1.48 -12.80
C GLU A 50 24.55 -0.27 -11.89
N LEU A 51 23.98 0.84 -12.40
CA LEU A 51 23.74 2.05 -11.61
C LEU A 51 22.54 1.98 -10.68
N THR A 52 21.55 1.14 -11.00
CA THR A 52 20.29 1.06 -10.25
C THR A 52 20.18 -0.18 -9.37
N GLY A 53 21.07 -1.17 -9.56
CA GLY A 53 21.03 -2.45 -8.85
C GLY A 53 19.96 -3.44 -9.34
N TYR A 54 19.23 -3.11 -10.42
CA TYR A 54 18.17 -3.95 -10.99
C TYR A 54 18.64 -4.70 -12.23
N SER A 55 18.04 -5.86 -12.53
CA SER A 55 18.46 -6.66 -13.68
C SER A 55 18.11 -5.99 -15.03
N PRO A 56 18.96 -6.12 -16.08
CA PRO A 56 18.68 -5.58 -17.40
C PRO A 56 17.39 -6.15 -18.02
N GLN A 57 17.04 -7.40 -17.67
CA GLN A 57 15.80 -8.05 -18.09
C GLN A 57 14.57 -7.38 -17.47
N HIS A 58 14.63 -7.05 -16.18
CA HIS A 58 13.56 -6.34 -15.48
C HIS A 58 13.38 -4.92 -16.07
N LEU A 59 14.47 -4.15 -16.18
CA LEU A 59 14.44 -2.82 -16.78
C LEU A 59 13.94 -2.84 -18.23
N GLY A 60 14.35 -3.84 -19.02
CA GLY A 60 13.86 -4.04 -20.38
C GLY A 60 12.39 -4.48 -20.46
N ALA A 61 11.84 -5.11 -19.42
CA ALA A 61 10.40 -5.39 -19.34
C ALA A 61 9.59 -4.14 -19.00
N VAL A 62 10.14 -3.29 -18.13
CA VAL A 62 9.57 -1.97 -17.78
C VAL A 62 9.56 -1.03 -18.99
N GLU A 63 10.66 -0.93 -19.74
CA GLU A 63 10.70 -0.09 -20.97
C GLU A 63 9.68 -0.50 -22.03
N ARG A 64 9.30 -1.78 -22.06
CA ARG A 64 8.30 -2.33 -22.99
C ARG A 64 6.89 -2.38 -22.41
N ALA A 65 6.66 -1.74 -21.26
CA ALA A 65 5.39 -1.71 -20.56
C ALA A 65 4.80 -3.10 -20.25
N ARG A 66 5.66 -4.13 -20.11
CA ARG A 66 5.23 -5.50 -19.77
C ARG A 66 5.09 -5.71 -18.27
N VAL A 67 5.83 -4.93 -17.48
CA VAL A 67 5.85 -5.00 -16.02
C VAL A 67 5.73 -3.58 -15.50
N VAL A 68 4.91 -3.41 -14.48
CA VAL A 68 4.71 -2.12 -13.80
C VAL A 68 5.84 -1.93 -12.82
N PRO A 69 6.62 -0.84 -12.92
CA PRO A 69 7.74 -0.59 -12.02
C PRO A 69 7.21 -0.20 -10.63
N SER A 70 7.94 -0.61 -9.59
CA SER A 70 7.70 -0.12 -8.23
C SER A 70 8.23 1.32 -8.07
N GLU A 71 7.84 1.99 -6.98
CA GLU A 71 8.34 3.33 -6.65
C GLU A 71 9.85 3.34 -6.43
N ALA A 72 10.41 2.27 -5.85
CA ALA A 72 11.85 2.10 -5.69
C ALA A 72 12.57 2.02 -7.05
N VAL A 73 12.03 1.25 -8.00
CA VAL A 73 12.58 1.14 -9.36
C VAL A 73 12.48 2.49 -10.09
N ALA A 74 11.35 3.17 -10.00
CA ALA A 74 11.15 4.48 -10.62
C ALA A 74 12.08 5.54 -10.03
N THR A 75 12.23 5.60 -8.70
CA THR A 75 13.13 6.53 -8.00
C THR A 75 14.60 6.25 -8.32
N ALA A 76 15.02 4.99 -8.31
CA ALA A 76 16.38 4.62 -8.67
C ALA A 76 16.71 5.00 -10.12
N CYS A 77 15.79 4.74 -11.05
CA CYS A 77 15.95 5.14 -12.45
C CYS A 77 15.92 6.66 -12.62
N ASP A 78 15.07 7.38 -11.87
CA ASP A 78 14.97 8.83 -11.92
C ASP A 78 16.28 9.49 -11.46
N MET A 79 16.85 9.00 -10.35
CA MET A 79 18.14 9.44 -9.84
C MET A 79 19.29 9.10 -10.79
N ALA A 80 19.38 7.85 -11.25
CA ALA A 80 20.42 7.42 -12.19
C ALA A 80 20.36 8.21 -13.51
N LEU A 81 19.16 8.56 -13.96
CA LEU A 81 18.93 9.32 -15.18
C LEU A 81 18.67 10.80 -14.93
N LEU A 82 18.98 11.35 -13.74
CA LEU A 82 18.77 12.75 -13.35
C LEU A 82 17.47 13.34 -13.96
N ALA A 83 16.37 12.62 -13.79
CA ALA A 83 15.12 12.89 -14.48
C ALA A 83 14.23 13.88 -13.71
N ASN A 84 14.70 14.38 -12.56
CA ASN A 84 14.06 15.43 -11.75
C ASN A 84 12.62 15.09 -11.36
N GLY A 85 12.38 13.84 -10.94
CA GLY A 85 11.08 13.32 -10.53
C GLY A 85 10.12 13.01 -11.67
N ARG A 86 10.55 13.13 -12.94
CA ARG A 86 9.70 12.89 -14.11
C ARG A 86 9.25 11.43 -14.21
N LEU A 87 10.12 10.47 -13.92
CA LEU A 87 9.75 9.05 -13.92
C LEU A 87 8.84 8.72 -12.74
N VAL A 88 9.10 9.29 -11.56
CA VAL A 88 8.21 9.17 -10.39
C VAL A 88 6.82 9.74 -10.70
N THR A 89 6.75 10.88 -11.39
CA THR A 89 5.48 11.50 -11.82
C THR A 89 4.72 10.62 -12.80
N LEU A 90 5.41 10.02 -13.78
CA LEU A 90 4.79 9.10 -14.73
C LEU A 90 4.29 7.82 -14.03
N LEU A 91 5.05 7.29 -13.06
CA LEU A 91 4.61 6.15 -12.27
C LEU A 91 3.30 6.46 -11.52
N ALA A 92 3.17 7.66 -10.94
CA ALA A 92 1.92 8.07 -10.33
C ALA A 92 0.74 8.06 -11.34
N GLY A 93 1.00 8.34 -12.62
CA GLY A 93 0.03 8.19 -13.71
C GLY A 93 -0.35 6.73 -14.00
N VAL A 94 0.62 5.83 -14.04
CA VAL A 94 0.40 4.38 -14.20
C VAL A 94 -0.50 3.84 -13.10
N ILE A 95 -0.18 4.18 -11.86
CA ILE A 95 -0.93 3.72 -10.68
C ILE A 95 -2.39 4.20 -10.74
N ARG A 96 -2.62 5.45 -11.16
CA ARG A 96 -3.98 6.00 -11.35
C ARG A 96 -4.77 5.24 -12.41
N GLU A 97 -4.19 5.02 -13.59
CA GLU A 97 -4.89 4.30 -14.67
C GLU A 97 -5.25 2.86 -14.26
N GLN A 98 -4.37 2.21 -13.50
CA GLN A 98 -4.64 0.87 -12.96
C GLN A 98 -5.75 0.86 -11.92
N ALA A 99 -5.78 1.85 -11.02
CA ALA A 99 -6.84 2.04 -10.05
C ALA A 99 -8.20 2.22 -10.76
N ASP A 100 -8.25 3.07 -11.79
CA ASP A 100 -9.46 3.31 -12.58
C ASP A 100 -9.94 2.05 -13.29
N ALA A 101 -9.03 1.32 -13.94
CA ALA A 101 -9.36 0.07 -14.62
C ALA A 101 -9.89 -0.98 -13.63
N ARG A 102 -9.34 -1.06 -12.42
CA ARG A 102 -9.81 -1.97 -11.37
C ARG A 102 -11.18 -1.59 -10.82
N ASN A 103 -11.42 -0.30 -10.58
CA ASN A 103 -12.71 0.19 -10.09
C ASN A 103 -13.83 -0.07 -11.12
N ARG A 104 -13.57 0.21 -12.41
CA ARG A 104 -14.52 -0.13 -13.51
C ARG A 104 -14.89 -1.61 -13.52
N ARG A 105 -13.92 -2.52 -13.33
CA ARG A 105 -14.17 -3.97 -13.27
C ARG A 105 -15.02 -4.37 -12.06
N GLN A 106 -14.82 -3.73 -10.91
CA GLN A 106 -15.59 -4.01 -9.70
C GLN A 106 -17.04 -3.52 -9.82
N ILE A 107 -17.26 -2.34 -10.40
CA ILE A 107 -18.61 -1.81 -10.68
C ILE A 107 -19.37 -2.78 -11.59
N VAL A 108 -18.78 -3.21 -12.70
CA VAL A 108 -19.40 -4.18 -13.63
C VAL A 108 -19.74 -5.50 -12.94
N ARG A 109 -18.88 -6.01 -12.05
CA ARG A 109 -19.14 -7.25 -11.29
C ARG A 109 -20.29 -7.09 -10.29
N ARG A 110 -20.38 -5.93 -9.62
CA ARG A 110 -21.46 -5.63 -8.67
C ARG A 110 -22.80 -5.46 -9.38
N SER A 111 -22.81 -4.79 -10.53
CA SER A 111 -23.99 -4.66 -11.39
C SER A 111 -24.50 -6.01 -11.89
N ARG A 112 -23.60 -6.94 -12.26
CA ARG A 112 -23.96 -8.32 -12.66
C ARG A 112 -24.58 -9.12 -11.50
N ARG A 113 -23.94 -9.13 -10.33
CA ARG A 113 -24.49 -9.82 -9.13
C ARG A 113 -25.84 -9.27 -8.67
N SER A 114 -26.07 -7.96 -8.80
CA SER A 114 -27.36 -7.35 -8.46
C SER A 114 -28.47 -7.71 -9.45
N ALA A 115 -28.14 -7.96 -10.71
CA ALA A 115 -29.09 -8.45 -11.71
C ALA A 115 -29.43 -9.93 -11.51
N ASP A 116 -28.44 -10.74 -11.13
CA ASP A 116 -28.62 -12.19 -10.89
C ASP A 116 -29.45 -12.49 -9.61
N ASN A 117 -29.50 -11.55 -8.65
CA ASN A 117 -30.18 -11.74 -7.36
C ASN A 117 -31.66 -11.30 -7.34
N HIS A 118 -32.24 -10.87 -8.47
CA HIS A 118 -33.66 -10.52 -8.61
C HIS A 118 -34.56 -11.74 -8.92
N GLY A 119 -34.07 -12.98 -8.75
CA GLY A 119 -34.79 -14.20 -9.11
C GLY A 119 -34.80 -15.33 -8.06
N ILE A 120 -34.33 -15.12 -6.84
CA ILE A 120 -34.39 -16.16 -5.80
C ILE A 120 -35.70 -15.99 -5.00
N GLY A 121 -36.74 -16.67 -5.48
CA GLY A 121 -37.98 -16.88 -4.74
C GLY A 121 -37.71 -17.59 -3.41
N ALA A 122 -38.46 -17.21 -2.38
CA ALA A 122 -38.46 -17.86 -1.08
C ALA A 122 -38.75 -19.37 -1.22
N PRO A 123 -37.95 -20.27 -0.62
CA PRO A 123 -38.31 -21.68 -0.62
C PRO A 123 -39.40 -21.94 0.43
N ALA A 124 -40.56 -22.33 -0.07
CA ALA A 124 -41.63 -22.95 0.70
C ALA A 124 -41.34 -24.46 0.87
N GLY A 125 -41.34 -24.93 2.12
CA GLY A 125 -41.73 -26.27 2.55
C GLY A 125 -40.95 -27.50 2.06
N ALA A 126 -40.19 -28.13 2.97
CA ALA A 126 -40.08 -29.59 3.05
C ALA A 126 -39.77 -30.04 4.49
N PRO A 127 -40.22 -31.24 4.93
CA PRO A 127 -40.26 -31.63 6.34
C PRO A 127 -39.05 -32.46 6.79
N GLY A 128 -38.64 -32.23 8.05
CA GLY A 128 -38.17 -33.23 9.01
C GLY A 128 -37.00 -34.14 8.64
N THR A 129 -35.79 -33.75 9.04
CA THR A 129 -34.84 -34.69 9.66
C THR A 129 -34.15 -34.00 10.83
N ALA A 130 -34.51 -34.46 12.03
CA ALA A 130 -33.92 -34.04 13.28
C ALA A 130 -32.46 -34.52 13.37
N LEU A 131 -31.52 -33.58 13.35
CA LEU A 131 -30.32 -33.66 14.15
C LEU A 131 -30.42 -32.52 15.15
N GLY A 132 -30.95 -32.87 16.33
CA GLY A 132 -31.02 -31.96 17.47
C GLY A 132 -29.60 -31.58 17.87
N ASN A 133 -29.24 -30.37 17.50
CA ASN A 133 -28.47 -29.40 18.26
C ASN A 133 -28.88 -28.07 17.67
N GLU A 134 -30.00 -27.52 18.17
CA GLU A 134 -30.34 -26.13 17.91
C GLU A 134 -29.13 -25.32 18.35
N VAL A 135 -28.44 -24.71 17.39
CA VAL A 135 -27.27 -23.89 17.68
C VAL A 135 -27.78 -22.76 18.55
N ASP A 136 -27.41 -22.83 19.83
CA ASP A 136 -27.76 -21.84 20.82
C ASP A 136 -27.01 -20.55 20.49
N TRP A 137 -27.63 -19.74 19.64
CA TRP A 137 -27.07 -18.50 19.12
C TRP A 137 -26.79 -17.50 20.24
N ASP A 138 -27.56 -17.55 21.33
CA ASP A 138 -27.35 -16.72 22.50
C ASP A 138 -26.13 -17.19 23.29
N ARG A 139 -25.95 -18.50 23.50
CA ARG A 139 -24.74 -19.05 24.13
C ARG A 139 -23.49 -18.88 23.28
N LEU A 140 -23.61 -18.95 21.95
CA LEU A 140 -22.50 -18.77 21.01
C LEU A 140 -22.14 -17.29 20.87
N ALA A 141 -23.13 -16.39 20.88
CA ALA A 141 -22.93 -14.96 21.05
C ALA A 141 -22.28 -14.65 22.40
N ASP A 142 -22.76 -15.23 23.51
CA ASP A 142 -22.17 -15.09 24.85
C ASP A 142 -20.77 -15.70 24.95
N ALA A 143 -20.47 -16.77 24.21
CA ALA A 143 -19.11 -17.31 24.11
C ALA A 143 -18.20 -16.39 23.29
N GLY A 144 -18.73 -15.72 22.27
CA GLY A 144 -18.04 -14.65 21.54
C GLY A 144 -17.81 -13.38 22.37
N HIS A 145 -18.77 -13.02 23.24
CA HIS A 145 -18.64 -11.90 24.19
C HIS A 145 -17.74 -12.27 25.38
N ARG A 146 -17.70 -13.55 25.78
CA ARG A 146 -16.67 -14.13 26.65
C ARG A 146 -15.37 -14.42 25.89
N SER A 147 -15.03 -13.54 24.94
CA SER A 147 -13.69 -13.44 24.38
C SER A 147 -12.71 -13.58 25.54
N SER A 148 -11.98 -14.70 25.56
CA SER A 148 -10.84 -14.93 26.44
C SER A 148 -10.06 -13.63 26.51
N GLN A 149 -10.00 -13.01 27.70
CA GLN A 149 -9.36 -11.70 27.87
C GLN A 149 -8.06 -11.69 27.08
N VAL A 150 -7.90 -10.70 26.20
CA VAL A 150 -6.68 -10.54 25.41
C VAL A 150 -5.52 -10.61 26.41
N THR A 151 -4.54 -11.47 26.16
CA THR A 151 -3.35 -11.53 26.99
C THR A 151 -2.33 -10.54 26.46
N THR A 152 -1.31 -10.24 27.27
CA THR A 152 -0.16 -9.45 26.81
C THR A 152 0.49 -10.09 25.58
N ASP A 153 0.66 -11.42 25.56
CA ASP A 153 1.25 -12.15 24.44
C ASP A 153 0.41 -12.02 23.15
N VAL A 154 -0.92 -12.11 23.25
CA VAL A 154 -1.80 -11.90 22.09
C VAL A 154 -1.72 -10.46 21.59
N ALA A 155 -1.57 -9.47 22.48
CA ALA A 155 -1.35 -8.09 22.08
C ALA A 155 -0.01 -7.93 21.34
N ASP A 156 1.06 -8.57 21.82
CA ASP A 156 2.38 -8.57 21.17
C ASP A 156 2.30 -9.19 19.75
N ASP A 157 1.60 -10.32 19.60
CA ASP A 157 1.39 -10.98 18.31
C ASP A 157 0.62 -10.07 17.34
N LEU A 158 -0.42 -9.40 17.82
CA LEU A 158 -1.23 -8.47 17.02
C LEU A 158 -0.42 -7.27 16.54
N GLU A 159 0.42 -6.69 17.40
CA GLU A 159 1.36 -5.61 17.04
C GLU A 159 2.33 -6.10 15.95
N GLN A 160 2.89 -7.30 16.11
CA GLN A 160 3.84 -7.90 15.15
C GLN A 160 3.24 -8.16 13.77
N VAL A 161 1.93 -8.47 13.68
CA VAL A 161 1.25 -8.66 12.39
C VAL A 161 1.33 -7.41 11.52
N THR A 162 1.12 -6.21 12.09
CA THR A 162 1.20 -4.96 11.31
C THR A 162 2.62 -4.71 10.80
N ASP A 163 3.65 -4.99 11.61
CA ASP A 163 5.06 -4.88 11.21
C ASP A 163 5.40 -5.83 10.06
N LEU A 164 4.96 -7.09 10.13
CA LEU A 164 5.16 -8.07 9.06
C LEU A 164 4.44 -7.66 7.78
N GLN A 165 3.22 -7.13 7.89
CA GLN A 165 2.47 -6.64 6.73
C GLN A 165 3.15 -5.44 6.07
N ARG A 166 3.74 -4.51 6.84
CA ARG A 166 4.52 -3.40 6.29
C ARG A 166 5.78 -3.88 5.54
N ARG A 167 6.47 -4.90 6.07
CA ARG A 167 7.60 -5.54 5.36
C ARG A 167 7.17 -6.17 4.04
N LEU A 168 6.07 -6.93 4.06
CA LEU A 168 5.52 -7.60 2.88
C LEU A 168 5.01 -6.63 1.81
N TYR A 169 4.57 -5.43 2.19
CA TYR A 169 4.13 -4.42 1.24
C TYR A 169 5.22 -3.99 0.26
N HIS A 170 6.50 -4.06 0.64
CA HIS A 170 7.60 -3.81 -0.29
C HIS A 170 7.76 -4.89 -1.37
N GLU A 171 7.11 -6.05 -1.19
CA GLU A 171 7.17 -7.19 -2.11
C GLU A 171 5.84 -7.48 -2.84
N ARG A 172 4.72 -6.87 -2.41
CA ARG A 172 3.37 -7.19 -2.89
C ARG A 172 2.60 -5.94 -3.28
N ALA A 173 1.62 -6.09 -4.16
CA ALA A 173 0.82 -4.96 -4.59
C ALA A 173 -0.07 -4.43 -3.45
N SER A 174 -0.26 -3.10 -3.36
CA SER A 174 -1.05 -2.47 -2.29
C SER A 174 -2.45 -3.06 -2.16
N ALA A 175 -3.05 -3.47 -3.27
CA ALA A 175 -4.39 -4.05 -3.28
C ALA A 175 -4.48 -5.51 -2.82
N GLU A 176 -3.38 -6.27 -2.88
CA GLU A 176 -3.30 -7.61 -2.27
C GLU A 176 -3.14 -7.45 -0.77
N MET A 177 -2.21 -6.58 -0.36
CA MET A 177 -1.99 -6.25 1.06
C MET A 177 -3.24 -5.71 1.74
N LEU A 178 -4.04 -4.90 1.04
CA LEU A 178 -5.23 -4.27 1.60
C LEU A 178 -6.24 -5.30 2.15
N VAL A 179 -6.35 -6.48 1.54
CA VAL A 179 -7.26 -7.53 2.04
C VAL A 179 -6.83 -7.99 3.43
N HIS A 180 -5.53 -8.21 3.61
CA HIS A 180 -4.94 -8.69 4.87
C HIS A 180 -4.96 -7.61 5.95
N VAL A 181 -4.55 -6.38 5.60
CA VAL A 181 -4.50 -5.26 6.55
C VAL A 181 -5.91 -4.91 7.03
N ARG A 182 -6.92 -4.93 6.14
CA ARG A 182 -8.30 -4.66 6.54
C ARG A 182 -8.90 -5.74 7.43
N ALA A 183 -8.58 -7.01 7.18
CA ALA A 183 -9.02 -8.10 8.05
C ALA A 183 -8.40 -7.96 9.46
N HIS A 184 -7.11 -7.65 9.52
CA HIS A 184 -6.40 -7.41 10.78
C HIS A 184 -6.96 -6.18 11.53
N LEU A 185 -7.20 -5.07 10.83
CA LEU A 185 -7.85 -3.89 11.40
C LEU A 185 -9.25 -4.22 11.94
N GLY A 186 -10.06 -4.98 11.20
CA GLY A 186 -11.39 -5.39 11.67
C GLY A 186 -11.36 -6.20 12.96
N LEU A 187 -10.36 -7.07 13.13
CA LEU A 187 -10.14 -7.80 14.39
C LEU A 187 -9.79 -6.83 15.53
N LEU A 188 -8.85 -5.91 15.31
CA LEU A 188 -8.44 -4.92 16.32
C LEU A 188 -9.59 -4.00 16.75
N THR A 189 -10.41 -3.56 15.80
CA THR A 189 -11.62 -2.78 16.09
C THR A 189 -12.61 -3.59 16.92
N ALA A 190 -12.88 -4.85 16.55
CA ALA A 190 -13.77 -5.71 17.33
C ALA A 190 -13.27 -5.95 18.76
N LEU A 191 -11.95 -6.03 18.97
CA LEU A 191 -11.36 -6.14 20.30
C LEU A 191 -11.53 -4.86 21.13
N LEU A 192 -11.45 -3.68 20.51
CA LEU A 192 -11.68 -2.39 21.17
C LEU A 192 -13.14 -2.16 21.56
N ASP A 193 -14.07 -2.66 20.74
CA ASP A 193 -15.51 -2.63 21.02
C ASP A 193 -15.88 -3.50 22.23
N GLY A 194 -15.05 -4.49 22.57
CA GLY A 194 -15.21 -5.37 23.72
C GLY A 194 -14.59 -4.82 25.03
N PRO A 195 -14.89 -5.45 26.18
CA PRO A 195 -14.23 -5.13 27.44
C PRO A 195 -12.74 -5.50 27.40
N GLN A 196 -11.89 -4.53 27.75
CA GLN A 196 -10.44 -4.69 27.84
C GLN A 196 -9.97 -4.14 29.19
N THR A 197 -8.86 -4.67 29.70
CA THR A 197 -8.23 -4.10 30.89
C THR A 197 -7.65 -2.72 30.58
N ASP A 198 -7.53 -1.86 31.61
CA ASP A 198 -6.95 -0.52 31.47
C ASP A 198 -5.52 -0.54 30.92
N ARG A 199 -4.80 -1.66 31.08
CA ARG A 199 -3.46 -1.86 30.53
C ARG A 199 -3.47 -2.22 29.05
N LEU A 200 -4.45 -3.01 28.60
CA LEU A 200 -4.47 -3.55 27.23
C LEU A 200 -5.23 -2.66 26.26
N ARG A 201 -6.24 -1.93 26.73
CA ARG A 201 -7.02 -1.02 25.88
C ARG A 201 -6.14 -0.04 25.11
N PRO A 202 -5.18 0.69 25.74
CA PRO A 202 -4.31 1.61 25.01
C PRO A 202 -3.38 0.90 24.00
N ARG A 203 -2.94 -0.33 24.31
CA ARG A 203 -2.09 -1.14 23.41
C ARG A 203 -2.84 -1.58 22.16
N ILE A 204 -4.04 -2.13 22.33
CA ILE A 204 -4.90 -2.53 21.21
C ILE A 204 -5.29 -1.30 20.38
N ALA A 205 -5.50 -0.14 21.03
CA ALA A 205 -5.76 1.12 20.35
C ALA A 205 -4.55 1.59 19.51
N ALA A 206 -3.33 1.44 20.03
CA ALA A 206 -2.11 1.73 19.28
C ALA A 206 -1.97 0.80 18.05
N ALA A 207 -2.15 -0.51 18.23
CA ALA A 207 -2.13 -1.48 17.13
C ALA A 207 -3.21 -1.18 16.08
N ALA A 208 -4.44 -0.83 16.51
CA ALA A 208 -5.53 -0.43 15.62
C ALA A 208 -5.19 0.84 14.84
N ALA A 209 -4.60 1.84 15.49
CA ALA A 209 -4.14 3.07 14.86
C ALA A 209 -3.07 2.80 13.80
N GLU A 210 -2.11 1.92 14.08
CA GLU A 210 -1.08 1.53 13.12
C GLU A 210 -1.64 0.79 11.91
N ALA A 211 -2.53 -0.18 12.13
CA ALA A 211 -3.19 -0.92 11.07
C ALA A 211 -4.11 -0.02 10.23
N ALA A 212 -4.84 0.91 10.85
CA ALA A 212 -5.68 1.89 10.16
C ALA A 212 -4.85 2.88 9.35
N GLY A 213 -3.76 3.40 9.92
CA GLY A 213 -2.83 4.28 9.20
C GLY A 213 -2.18 3.58 8.00
N PHE A 214 -1.87 2.28 8.13
CA PHE A 214 -1.36 1.50 7.01
C PHE A 214 -2.43 1.20 5.96
N ALA A 215 -3.64 0.83 6.36
CA ALA A 215 -4.77 0.68 5.43
C ALA A 215 -5.06 1.99 4.67
N ALA A 216 -4.95 3.13 5.35
CA ALA A 216 -5.11 4.44 4.74
C ALA A 216 -4.04 4.71 3.68
N TRP A 217 -2.77 4.39 3.98
CA TRP A 217 -1.68 4.46 3.01
C TRP A 217 -1.93 3.59 1.78
N LEU A 218 -2.38 2.35 1.97
CA LEU A 218 -2.70 1.46 0.86
C LEU A 218 -3.84 2.00 0.00
N TRP A 219 -4.86 2.62 0.59
CA TRP A 219 -5.92 3.28 -0.18
C TRP A 219 -5.43 4.52 -0.92
N PHE A 220 -4.51 5.27 -0.33
CA PHE A 220 -3.86 6.41 -0.98
C PHE A 220 -3.07 5.95 -2.22
N ASP A 221 -2.28 4.88 -2.10
CA ASP A 221 -1.58 4.27 -3.25
C ASP A 221 -2.56 3.84 -4.33
N LEU A 222 -3.72 3.30 -3.93
CA LEU A 222 -4.78 2.90 -4.84
C LEU A 222 -5.62 4.08 -5.38
N GLY A 223 -5.26 5.32 -5.05
CA GLY A 223 -5.89 6.53 -5.55
C GLY A 223 -7.23 6.89 -4.90
N ASP A 224 -7.64 6.19 -3.85
CA ASP A 224 -8.89 6.46 -3.13
C ASP A 224 -8.63 7.37 -1.93
N LEU A 225 -8.50 8.68 -2.21
CA LEU A 225 -8.23 9.69 -1.20
C LEU A 225 -9.32 9.79 -0.13
N PHE A 226 -10.57 9.53 -0.49
CA PHE A 226 -11.69 9.56 0.45
C PHE A 226 -11.54 8.47 1.51
N ARG A 227 -11.30 7.23 1.09
CA ARG A 227 -11.07 6.12 2.02
C ARG A 227 -9.80 6.31 2.83
N ALA A 228 -8.73 6.81 2.20
CA ALA A 228 -7.49 7.13 2.90
C ALA A 228 -7.72 8.16 4.02
N GLN A 229 -8.40 9.28 3.73
CA GLN A 229 -8.70 10.30 4.73
C GLN A 229 -9.61 9.79 5.86
N SER A 230 -10.61 8.97 5.53
CA SER A 230 -11.47 8.34 6.55
C SER A 230 -10.64 7.47 7.50
N LEU A 231 -9.82 6.58 6.97
CA LEU A 231 -9.00 5.68 7.79
C LEU A 231 -7.93 6.41 8.58
N TYR A 232 -7.35 7.50 8.07
CA TYR A 232 -6.44 8.33 8.87
C TYR A 232 -7.16 9.09 9.98
N ARG A 233 -8.45 9.40 9.83
CA ARG A 233 -9.27 9.95 10.91
C ARG A 233 -9.51 8.90 11.99
N ASP A 234 -9.87 7.68 11.59
CA ASP A 234 -10.05 6.56 12.50
C ASP A 234 -8.75 6.26 13.26
N ALA A 235 -7.62 6.26 12.55
CA ALA A 235 -6.30 6.08 13.15
C ALA A 235 -5.94 7.20 14.15
N SER A 236 -6.33 8.45 13.87
CA SER A 236 -6.13 9.57 14.80
C SER A 236 -6.99 9.45 16.06
N ALA A 237 -8.22 8.94 15.93
CA ALA A 237 -9.09 8.67 17.07
C ALA A 237 -8.50 7.56 17.96
N ALA A 238 -8.04 6.48 17.35
CA ALA A 238 -7.39 5.37 18.05
C ALA A 238 -6.07 5.80 18.74
N VAL A 239 -5.28 6.71 18.15
CA VAL A 239 -4.13 7.34 18.84
C VAL A 239 -4.56 8.10 20.09
N GLY A 240 -5.69 8.80 20.04
CA GLY A 240 -6.24 9.52 21.19
C GLY A 240 -6.53 8.58 22.37
N GLU A 241 -7.07 7.40 22.09
CA GLU A 241 -7.31 6.34 23.08
C GLU A 241 -6.02 5.66 23.54
N ALA A 242 -5.04 5.47 22.64
CA ALA A 242 -3.74 4.90 22.96
C ALA A 242 -2.88 5.80 23.86
N GLY A 243 -3.04 7.13 23.75
CA GLY A 243 -2.20 8.10 24.44
C GLY A 243 -0.75 8.16 23.91
N ASP A 244 -0.46 7.52 22.78
CA ASP A 244 0.88 7.47 22.19
C ASP A 244 1.16 8.70 21.32
N ARG A 245 1.99 9.60 21.85
CA ARG A 245 2.39 10.84 21.15
C ARG A 245 3.35 10.60 19.99
N GLY A 246 4.18 9.56 20.05
CA GLY A 246 5.10 9.20 18.99
C GLY A 246 4.34 8.68 17.78
N LEU A 247 3.41 7.75 18.00
CA LEU A 247 2.50 7.26 16.98
C LEU A 247 1.60 8.38 16.42
N GLY A 248 1.12 9.29 17.26
CA GLY A 248 0.39 10.46 16.82
C GLY A 248 1.19 11.37 15.89
N ALA A 249 2.48 11.62 16.21
CA ALA A 249 3.37 12.38 15.35
C ALA A 249 3.56 11.69 13.98
N TYR A 250 3.75 10.37 14.01
CA TYR A 250 3.89 9.55 12.81
C TYR A 250 2.66 9.66 11.89
N ILE A 251 1.46 9.40 12.41
CA ILE A 251 0.20 9.48 11.65
C ILE A 251 0.00 10.88 11.07
N ARG A 252 0.31 11.92 11.85
CA ARG A 252 0.20 13.31 11.40
C ARG A 252 1.15 13.63 10.25
N GLY A 253 2.35 13.05 10.24
CA GLY A 253 3.29 13.17 9.13
C GLY A 253 2.73 12.62 7.82
N TYR A 254 2.12 11.44 7.87
CA TYR A 254 1.48 10.82 6.71
C TYR A 254 0.26 11.58 6.20
N GLN A 255 -0.56 12.12 7.10
CA GLN A 255 -1.64 13.03 6.72
C GLN A 255 -1.10 14.25 5.96
N GLY A 256 0.08 14.76 6.32
CA GLY A 256 0.76 15.82 5.59
C GLY A 256 1.15 15.46 4.15
N ILE A 257 1.58 14.22 3.92
CA ILE A 257 1.88 13.70 2.57
C ILE A 257 0.61 13.67 1.71
N ILE A 258 -0.50 13.21 2.29
CA ILE A 258 -1.80 13.22 1.59
C ILE A 258 -2.26 14.65 1.31
N ALA A 259 -2.19 15.53 2.32
CA ALA A 259 -2.59 16.93 2.20
C ALA A 259 -1.78 17.66 1.11
N ALA A 260 -0.49 17.33 0.95
CA ALA A 260 0.33 17.86 -0.14
C ALA A 260 -0.28 17.57 -1.52
N ARG A 261 -0.92 16.40 -1.66
CA ARG A 261 -1.51 15.91 -2.90
C ARG A 261 -2.97 16.32 -3.10
N SER A 262 -3.76 16.44 -2.03
CA SER A 262 -5.18 16.82 -2.11
C SER A 262 -5.45 18.32 -1.96
N GLU A 263 -4.62 19.02 -1.17
CA GLU A 263 -4.87 20.40 -0.70
C GLU A 263 -3.69 21.36 -0.97
N GLY A 264 -2.58 20.83 -1.49
CA GLY A 264 -1.39 21.58 -1.85
C GLY A 264 -0.33 21.70 -0.73
N PRO A 265 0.86 22.22 -1.08
CA PRO A 265 2.05 22.16 -0.21
C PRO A 265 1.94 22.99 1.08
N GLY A 266 1.12 24.04 1.10
CA GLY A 266 0.89 24.86 2.29
C GLY A 266 0.22 24.09 3.43
N HIS A 267 -0.77 23.24 3.10
CA HIS A 267 -1.44 22.39 4.07
C HIS A 267 -0.50 21.33 4.62
N ALA A 268 0.30 20.70 3.75
CA ALA A 268 1.31 19.71 4.15
C ALA A 268 2.28 20.23 5.22
N LEU A 269 2.74 21.47 5.09
CA LEU A 269 3.64 22.11 6.05
C LEU A 269 3.02 22.24 7.46
N THR A 270 1.71 22.49 7.55
CA THR A 270 1.01 22.55 8.84
C THR A 270 1.03 21.19 9.53
N TYR A 271 0.67 20.12 8.82
CA TYR A 271 0.72 18.75 9.33
C TYR A 271 2.12 18.34 9.79
N LEU A 272 3.16 18.64 9.00
CA LEU A 272 4.55 18.30 9.33
C LEU A 272 5.07 19.07 10.55
N ARG A 273 4.70 20.35 10.71
CA ARG A 273 5.04 21.14 11.91
C ARG A 273 4.38 20.57 13.16
N GLU A 274 3.11 20.18 13.06
CA GLU A 274 2.38 19.55 14.15
C GLU A 274 2.99 18.20 14.53
N ALA A 275 3.29 17.35 13.54
CA ALA A 275 4.02 16.09 13.73
C ALA A 275 5.35 16.32 14.46
N SER A 276 6.13 17.30 14.02
CA SER A 276 7.42 17.64 14.63
C SER A 276 7.28 18.13 16.08
N ARG A 277 6.22 18.87 16.40
CA ARG A 277 5.91 19.31 17.77
C ARG A 277 5.53 18.13 18.65
N MET A 278 4.73 17.19 18.15
CA MET A 278 4.32 15.99 18.87
C MET A 278 5.51 15.06 19.13
N GLY A 279 6.37 14.83 18.12
CA GLY A 279 7.52 13.93 18.22
C GLY A 279 8.64 14.41 19.15
N ARG A 280 8.84 15.73 19.28
CA ARG A 280 9.84 16.31 20.19
C ARG A 280 9.61 15.98 21.67
N GLY A 281 8.39 15.63 22.07
CA GLY A 281 8.08 15.14 23.42
C GLY A 281 8.19 13.63 23.61
N SER A 282 8.40 12.86 22.53
CA SER A 282 8.37 11.39 22.50
C SER A 282 9.76 10.74 22.44
N LEU A 283 10.82 11.51 22.16
CA LEU A 283 12.22 11.04 22.10
C LEU A 283 12.78 10.51 23.44
N SER A 284 11.95 10.46 24.49
CA SER A 284 12.24 9.87 25.80
C SER A 284 11.88 8.38 25.90
N GLY A 285 11.23 7.78 24.89
CA GLY A 285 10.80 6.38 24.94
C GLY A 285 10.60 5.78 23.56
N THR A 286 11.54 4.92 23.17
CA THR A 286 11.39 3.75 22.29
C THR A 286 10.45 3.88 21.09
N THR A 287 10.90 4.51 20.01
CA THR A 287 10.52 4.10 18.64
C THR A 287 11.67 3.27 18.07
N SER A 288 11.74 2.00 18.46
CA SER A 288 12.67 1.02 17.88
C SER A 288 11.91 0.02 17.03
N SER A 289 11.53 0.46 15.83
CA SER A 289 11.38 -0.41 14.65
C SER A 289 11.38 0.38 13.34
N TRP A 290 12.04 1.55 13.27
CA TRP A 290 12.18 2.34 12.05
C TRP A 290 13.51 3.08 12.00
#